data_AF-A0A562ZX27-F1
#
_entry.id   AF-A0A562ZX27-F1
#
_cell.length_a   1.000
_cell.length_b   1.000
_cell.length_c   1.000
_cell.angle_alpha   90.00
_cell.angle_beta   90.00
_cell.angle_gamma   90.00
#
_symmetry.space_group_name_H-M   'P 1'
#
loop_
_entity.id
_entity.type
_entity.pdbx_description
1 polymer ?
#
loop_
_entity_poly.entity_id
_entity_poly.type
_entity_poly.pdbx_seq_one_letter_code
_entity_poly.pdbx_strand_id
1 'polypeptide(L)'
;MRARAVSRIKGLLDLNLLRLLVTLQATGSVDAAARRLEISSHSARGGLAELRAYFGDRLFVGPTFETTQVGRQVCAVAHQSLEVLDAGMKAVVALPATPASFALRTRRQALLATGSISGGQAN
;
A
#
# COMPACT_ATOMS: atom_id res chain seq x y z
N MET A 1 -8.07 -17.34 -4.38
CA MET A 1 -7.11 -16.26 -4.03
C MET A 1 -7.53 -14.98 -4.75
N ARG A 2 -8.13 -14.00 -4.06
CA ARG A 2 -8.59 -12.75 -4.69
C ARG A 2 -7.38 -11.84 -4.91
N ALA A 3 -6.95 -11.69 -6.16
CA ALA A 3 -6.08 -10.60 -6.60
C ALA A 3 -6.79 -9.29 -6.26
N ARG A 4 -6.34 -8.62 -5.20
CA ARG A 4 -6.85 -7.31 -4.83
C ARG A 4 -6.31 -6.35 -5.88
N ALA A 5 -7.14 -6.02 -6.87
CA ALA A 5 -6.92 -4.89 -7.75
C ALA A 5 -6.76 -3.68 -6.82
N VAL A 6 -5.52 -3.31 -6.55
CA VAL A 6 -5.26 -2.12 -5.77
C VAL A 6 -5.70 -0.96 -6.66
N SER A 7 -6.67 -0.25 -6.11
CA SER A 7 -7.47 0.76 -6.78
C SER A 7 -6.57 1.78 -7.46
N ARG A 8 -6.59 1.76 -8.81
CA ARG A 8 -6.04 2.83 -9.65
C ARG A 8 -6.81 4.11 -9.33
N ILE A 9 -6.24 4.99 -8.51
CA ILE A 9 -6.66 6.39 -8.52
C ILE A 9 -6.21 6.89 -9.91
N LYS A 10 -7.15 7.21 -10.80
CA LYS A 10 -6.85 7.61 -12.19
C LYS A 10 -5.76 8.69 -12.18
N GLY A 11 -4.58 8.35 -12.71
CA GLY A 11 -3.43 9.25 -12.85
C GLY A 11 -2.37 9.17 -11.74
N LEU A 12 -2.66 8.56 -10.58
CA LEU A 12 -1.73 8.48 -9.46
C LEU A 12 -1.19 7.05 -9.29
N LEU A 13 0.13 6.94 -9.10
CA LEU A 13 0.80 5.67 -8.81
C LEU A 13 0.31 5.13 -7.44
N ASP A 14 0.02 3.83 -7.38
CA ASP A 14 -0.46 3.17 -6.16
C ASP A 14 0.58 3.26 -5.02
N LEU A 15 0.12 3.59 -3.81
CA LEU A 15 0.94 3.61 -2.59
C LEU A 15 1.64 2.28 -2.34
N ASN A 16 1.03 1.14 -2.70
CA ASN A 16 1.69 -0.16 -2.55
C ASN A 16 2.87 -0.33 -3.51
N LEU A 17 2.79 0.24 -4.71
CA LEU A 17 3.91 0.27 -5.65
C LEU A 17 5.03 1.19 -5.14
N LEU A 18 4.69 2.33 -4.55
CA LEU A 18 5.68 3.20 -3.91
C LEU A 18 6.38 2.53 -2.72
N ARG A 19 5.62 1.81 -1.87
CA ARG A 19 6.18 1.01 -0.78
C ARG A 19 7.09 -0.09 -1.30
N LEU A 20 6.68 -0.78 -2.37
CA LEU A 20 7.49 -1.78 -3.04
C LEU A 20 8.79 -1.20 -3.57
N LEU A 21 8.75 -0.05 -4.25
CA LEU A 21 9.92 0.64 -4.79
C LEU A 21 10.95 0.94 -3.70
N VAL A 22 10.52 1.59 -2.62
CA VAL A 22 11.37 1.93 -1.47
C VAL A 22 11.96 0.67 -0.82
N THR A 23 11.14 -0.36 -0.67
CA THR A 23 11.60 -1.63 -0.08
C THR A 23 12.63 -2.32 -0.96
N LEU A 24 12.44 -2.32 -2.29
CA LEU A 24 13.39 -2.88 -3.25
C LEU A 24 14.74 -2.16 -3.20
N GLN A 25 14.74 -0.83 -3.09
CA GLN A 25 15.97 -0.05 -2.93
C GLN A 25 16.70 -0.43 -1.64
N ALA A 26 15.97 -0.59 -0.53
CA ALA A 26 16.55 -0.92 0.76
C ALA A 26 17.08 -2.36 0.85
N THR A 27 16.44 -3.33 0.17
CA THR A 27 16.82 -4.74 0.27
C THR A 27 17.72 -5.22 -0.86
N GLY A 28 17.74 -4.55 -2.00
CA GLY A 28 18.44 -5.00 -3.20
C GLY A 28 17.95 -6.34 -3.76
N SER A 29 16.75 -6.78 -3.38
CA SER A 29 16.21 -8.09 -3.78
C SER A 29 14.70 -8.11 -3.76
N VAL A 30 14.11 -8.65 -4.84
CA VAL A 30 12.66 -8.80 -4.98
C VAL A 30 12.09 -9.76 -3.94
N ASP A 31 12.75 -10.88 -3.69
CA ASP A 31 12.26 -11.87 -2.73
C ASP A 31 12.43 -11.37 -1.28
N ALA A 32 13.50 -10.63 -0.98
CA ALA A 32 13.64 -9.97 0.31
C ALA A 32 12.58 -8.87 0.52
N ALA A 33 12.29 -8.08 -0.53
CA ALA A 33 11.25 -7.06 -0.48
C ALA A 33 9.85 -7.68 -0.31
N ALA A 34 9.56 -8.77 -1.02
CA ALA A 34 8.30 -9.50 -0.90
C ALA A 34 8.08 -10.00 0.53
N ARG A 35 9.11 -10.62 1.15
CA ARG A 35 9.06 -11.04 2.56
C ARG A 35 8.82 -9.86 3.50
N ARG A 36 9.54 -8.74 3.30
CA ARG A 36 9.42 -7.56 4.17
C ARG A 36 8.05 -6.88 4.07
N LEU A 37 7.39 -6.97 2.91
CA LEU A 37 6.06 -6.41 2.68
C LEU A 37 4.93 -7.43 2.93
N GLU A 38 5.26 -8.66 3.34
CA GLU A 38 4.31 -9.75 3.55
C GLU A 38 3.42 -10.03 2.32
N ILE A 39 4.01 -9.90 1.13
CA ILE A 39 3.36 -10.21 -0.15
C ILE A 39 4.03 -11.40 -0.84
N SER A 40 3.34 -11.98 -1.83
CA SER A 40 3.94 -13.04 -2.64
C SER A 40 5.05 -12.48 -3.55
N SER A 41 6.08 -13.29 -3.83
CA SER A 41 7.12 -12.93 -4.81
C SER A 41 6.54 -12.64 -6.21
N HIS A 42 5.44 -13.31 -6.58
CA HIS A 42 4.74 -13.03 -7.85
C HIS A 42 4.15 -11.62 -7.86
N SER A 43 3.49 -11.20 -6.77
CA SER A 43 2.97 -9.84 -6.60
C SER A 43 4.10 -8.80 -6.64
N ALA A 44 5.23 -9.07 -6.00
CA ALA A 44 6.38 -8.17 -6.01
C ALA A 44 6.99 -8.03 -7.43
N ARG A 45 7.14 -9.12 -8.18
CA ARG A 45 7.62 -9.07 -9.58
C ARG A 45 6.63 -8.34 -10.49
N GLY A 46 5.33 -8.58 -10.32
CA GLY A 46 4.28 -7.86 -11.05
C GLY A 46 4.31 -6.36 -10.78
N GLY A 47 4.41 -5.96 -9.51
CA GLY A 47 4.53 -4.54 -9.13
C GLY A 47 5.80 -3.88 -9.67
N LEU A 48 6.94 -4.59 -9.70
CA LEU A 48 8.16 -4.08 -10.33
C LEU A 48 8.00 -3.90 -11.84
N ALA A 49 7.32 -4.82 -12.52
CA ALA A 49 7.01 -4.66 -13.95
C ALA A 49 6.12 -3.44 -14.20
N GLU A 50 5.11 -3.21 -13.35
CA GLU A 50 4.23 -2.05 -13.43
C GLU A 50 4.99 -0.73 -13.19
N LEU A 51 5.87 -0.69 -12.17
CA LEU A 51 6.75 0.45 -11.92
C LEU A 51 7.62 0.77 -13.15
N ARG A 52 8.25 -0.25 -13.74
CA ARG A 52 9.08 -0.09 -14.94
C ARG A 52 8.29 0.44 -16.12
N ALA A 53 7.09 -0.09 -16.34
CA ALA A 53 6.21 0.35 -17.42
C ALA A 53 5.75 1.82 -17.20
N TYR A 54 5.45 2.20 -15.96
CA TYR A 54 5.01 3.55 -15.63
C TYR A 54 6.11 4.59 -15.87
N PHE A 55 7.34 4.31 -15.44
CA PHE A 55 8.47 5.25 -15.58
C PHE A 55 9.22 5.14 -16.91
N GLY A 56 8.96 4.10 -17.70
CA GLY A 56 9.71 3.83 -18.93
C GLY A 56 11.19 3.51 -18.69
N ASP A 57 11.56 3.11 -17.47
CA ASP A 57 12.94 2.86 -17.06
C ASP A 57 13.05 1.53 -16.30
N ARG A 58 14.24 0.91 -16.32
CA ARG A 58 14.46 -0.37 -15.60
C ARG A 58 14.46 -0.21 -14.08
N LEU A 59 14.68 1.00 -13.57
CA LEU A 59 14.81 1.44 -12.17
C LEU A 59 15.96 0.79 -11.39
N PHE A 60 16.10 -0.52 -11.52
CA PHE A 60 17.15 -1.35 -10.94
C PHE A 60 17.76 -2.25 -12.01
N VAL A 61 19.08 -2.38 -12.01
CA VAL A 61 19.86 -3.14 -13.00
C VAL A 61 20.88 -4.06 -12.32
N GLY A 62 21.24 -5.15 -13.02
CA GLY A 62 22.30 -6.05 -12.58
C GLY A 62 21.93 -6.96 -11.39
N PRO A 63 22.84 -7.89 -11.04
CA PRO A 63 22.67 -8.79 -9.90
C PRO A 63 22.78 -8.07 -8.55
N THR A 64 23.45 -6.92 -8.52
CA THR A 64 23.62 -6.04 -7.36
C THR A 64 22.44 -5.10 -7.13
N PHE A 65 21.42 -5.14 -8.00
CA PHE A 65 20.22 -4.30 -7.90
C PHE A 65 20.52 -2.79 -7.88
N GLU A 66 21.52 -2.39 -8.65
CA GLU A 66 21.95 -1.00 -8.76
C GLU A 66 20.84 -0.12 -9.33
N THR A 67 20.61 1.02 -8.69
CA THR A 67 19.59 1.97 -9.13
C THR A 67 20.06 2.75 -10.35
N THR A 68 19.21 2.88 -11.35
CA THR A 68 19.43 3.82 -12.47
C THR A 68 19.34 5.27 -11.97
N GLN A 69 19.71 6.25 -12.80
CA GLN A 69 19.51 7.65 -12.45
C GLN A 69 18.04 7.99 -12.15
N VAL A 70 17.13 7.53 -13.02
CA VAL A 70 15.67 7.68 -12.82
C VAL A 70 15.24 6.94 -11.56
N GLY A 71 15.70 5.70 -11.36
CA GLY A 71 15.42 4.91 -10.16
C GLY A 71 15.81 5.64 -8.87
N ARG A 72 17.00 6.24 -8.82
CA ARG A 72 17.44 7.04 -7.66
C ARG A 72 16.51 8.22 -7.37
N GLN A 73 16.15 8.99 -8.40
CA GLN A 73 15.28 10.16 -8.23
C GLN A 73 13.89 9.77 -7.75
N VAL A 74 13.27 8.77 -8.39
CA VAL A 74 11.93 8.30 -8.01
C VAL A 74 11.95 7.71 -6.60
N CYS A 75 12.98 6.93 -6.23
CA CYS A 75 13.09 6.40 -4.88
C CYS A 75 13.20 7.52 -3.82
N ALA A 76 13.98 8.58 -4.09
CA ALA A 76 14.10 9.71 -3.18
C ALA A 76 12.75 10.42 -2.95
N VAL A 77 12.00 10.68 -4.03
CA VAL A 77 10.67 11.29 -3.96
C VAL A 77 9.67 10.37 -3.23
N ALA A 78 9.73 9.06 -3.51
CA ALA A 78 8.87 8.06 -2.87
C ALA A 78 9.14 7.96 -1.37
N HIS A 79 10.42 7.95 -0.96
CA HIS A 79 10.83 7.97 0.44
C HIS A 79 10.24 9.17 1.18
N GLN A 80 10.50 10.38 0.68
CA GLN A 80 10.01 11.60 1.30
C GLN A 80 8.48 11.64 1.41
N SER A 81 7.78 11.23 0.35
CA SER A 81 6.32 11.21 0.33
C SER A 81 5.74 10.23 1.35
N LEU A 82 6.33 9.04 1.45
CA LEU A 82 5.90 8.03 2.42
C LEU A 82 6.21 8.45 3.86
N GLU A 83 7.32 9.15 4.10
CA GLU A 83 7.64 9.70 5.43
C GLU A 83 6.64 10.77 5.86
N VAL A 84 6.27 11.70 4.97
CA VAL A 84 5.25 12.72 5.26
C VAL A 84 3.90 12.07 5.56
N LEU A 85 3.50 11.07 4.77
CA LEU A 85 2.27 10.33 5.00
C LEU A 85 2.30 9.57 6.33
N ASP A 86 3.40 8.86 6.64
CA ASP A 86 3.54 8.12 7.89
C ASP A 86 3.50 9.04 9.11
N ALA A 87 4.19 10.18 9.06
CA ALA A 87 4.16 11.20 10.11
C ALA A 87 2.74 11.76 10.31
N GLY A 88 2.05 12.11 9.22
CA GLY A 88 0.68 12.60 9.26
C GLY A 88 -0.29 11.56 9.86
N MET A 89 -0.16 10.29 9.46
CA MET A 89 -0.99 9.21 9.99
C MET A 89 -0.72 8.95 11.47
N LYS A 90 0.55 8.99 11.92
CA LYS A 90 0.91 8.89 13.34
C LYS A 90 0.30 10.02 14.16
N ALA A 91 0.32 11.25 13.65
CA ALA A 91 -0.32 12.39 14.31
C ALA A 91 -1.84 12.18 14.47
N VAL A 92 -2.51 11.65 13.44
CA VAL A 92 -3.94 11.31 13.51
C VAL A 92 -4.23 10.23 14.56
N VAL A 93 -3.40 9.19 14.64
CA VAL A 93 -3.55 8.11 15.63
C VAL A 93 -3.30 8.61 17.05
N ALA A 94 -2.41 9.60 17.22
CA ALA A 94 -2.10 10.22 18.51
C ALA A 94 -3.15 11.23 18.99
N LEU A 95 -4.20 11.52 18.20
CA LEU A 95 -5.28 12.40 18.63
C LEU A 95 -5.94 11.83 19.90
N PRO A 96 -6.24 12.68 20.90
CA PRO A 96 -6.89 12.22 22.12
C PRO A 96 -8.24 11.60 21.78
N ALA A 97 -8.47 10.38 22.28
CA ALA A 97 -9.76 9.72 22.14
C ALA A 97 -10.80 10.48 22.98
N THR A 98 -11.47 11.45 22.38
CA THR A 98 -12.64 12.07 23.00
C THR A 98 -13.81 11.08 22.95
N PRO A 99 -14.69 11.04 23.99
CA PRO A 99 -15.85 10.14 24.01
C PRO A 99 -16.76 10.26 22.77
N ALA A 100 -16.83 11.45 22.17
CA ALA A 100 -17.58 11.71 20.93
C ALA A 100 -17.00 10.98 19.70
N SER A 101 -15.68 10.76 19.65
CA SER A 101 -14.99 10.08 18.55
C SER A 101 -15.27 8.57 18.53
N PHE A 102 -15.61 7.98 19.68
CA PHE A 102 -15.98 6.57 19.80
C PHE A 102 -17.40 6.28 19.28
N ALA A 103 -18.33 7.22 19.43
CA ALA A 103 -19.75 7.05 19.10
C ALA A 103 -20.03 6.87 17.59
N LEU A 104 -19.17 7.40 16.71
CA LEU A 104 -19.32 7.26 15.26
C LEU A 104 -18.73 5.92 14.73
N ARG A 105 -17.77 5.33 15.44
CA ARG A 105 -17.13 4.06 15.04
C ARG A 105 -18.06 2.86 15.26
N THR A 106 -18.82 2.87 16.36
CA THR A 106 -19.74 1.79 16.72
C THR A 106 -21.04 1.79 15.91
N ARG A 107 -21.55 2.97 15.50
CA ARG A 107 -22.82 3.05 14.73
C ARG A 107 -22.72 2.44 13.34
N ARG A 108 -21.56 2.55 12.66
CA ARG A 108 -21.33 1.90 11.36
C ARG A 108 -21.23 0.38 11.47
N GLN A 109 -20.65 -0.15 12.56
CA GLN A 109 -20.62 -1.60 12.80
C GLN A 109 -22.00 -2.14 13.20
N ALA A 110 -22.77 -1.39 13.98
CA ALA A 110 -24.13 -1.77 14.37
C ALA A 110 -25.10 -1.78 13.18
N LEU A 111 -25.00 -0.82 12.26
CA LEU A 111 -25.83 -0.75 11.04
C LEU A 111 -25.53 -1.86 10.03
N LEU A 112 -24.30 -2.40 10.00
CA LEU A 112 -23.95 -3.54 9.15
C LEU A 112 -24.36 -4.88 9.78
N ALA A 113 -24.49 -4.96 11.11
CA ALA A 113 -24.93 -6.16 11.82
C ALA A 113 -26.47 -6.32 11.83
N THR A 114 -27.24 -5.24 11.69
CA THR A 114 -28.72 -5.27 11.70
C THR A 114 -29.35 -5.58 10.34
N GLY A 115 -28.56 -5.72 9.27
CA GLY A 115 -29.03 -6.06 7.92
C GLY A 115 -29.11 -7.56 7.59
N SER A 116 -28.96 -8.47 8.56
CA SER A 116 -28.95 -9.93 8.30
C SER A 116 -29.80 -10.75 9.26
N ILE A 117 -30.96 -10.24 9.68
CA ILE A 117 -32.04 -11.08 10.21
C ILE A 117 -33.37 -10.55 9.67
N SER A 118 -33.73 -10.94 8.45
CA SER A 118 -35.13 -10.98 8.02
C SER A 118 -35.28 -12.02 6.91
N GLY A 119 -35.42 -13.27 7.34
CA GLY A 119 -35.56 -14.42 6.46
C GLY A 119 -35.86 -15.67 7.28
N GLY A 120 -37.00 -15.67 7.97
CA GLY A 120 -37.49 -16.87 8.65
C GLY A 120 -38.59 -16.57 9.64
N GLN A 121 -39.75 -17.20 9.40
CA GLN A 121 -40.95 -17.32 10.23
C GLN A 121 -42.06 -16.28 9.97
N ALA A 122 -43.01 -16.65 9.10
CA ALA A 122 -44.44 -16.74 9.42
C ALA A 122 -45.28 -16.98 8.15
N ASN A 123 -45.50 -18.25 7.78
CA ASN A 123 -46.81 -18.90 7.67
C ASN A 123 -46.61 -20.32 7.12
#